data_AF-A0A917YG73-F1
#
_entry.id   AF-A0A917YG73-F1
#
_cell.length_a   1.000
_cell.length_b   1.000
_cell.length_c   1.000
_cell.angle_alpha   90.00
_cell.angle_beta   90.00
_cell.angle_gamma   90.00
#
_symmetry.space_group_name_H-M   'P 1'
#
loop_
_entity.id
_entity.type
_entity.pdbx_description
1 polymer ?
#
loop_
_entity_poly.entity_id
_entity_poly.type
_entity_poly.pdbx_seq_one_letter_code
_entity_poly.pdbx_strand_id
1 'polypeptide(L)' 'MPLSKGYRCQYVTDWVADKTRYQLAIDPTEQAALWENLSRCPDVPITVTLAR' A
#
# COMPACT_ATOMS: atom_id res chain seq x y z
N MET A 1 -15.01 17.64 5.87
CA MET A 1 -14.03 16.53 5.89
C MET A 1 -14.65 15.30 5.24
N PRO A 2 -14.10 14.82 4.11
CA PRO A 2 -14.25 13.40 3.81
C PRO A 2 -12.91 12.79 3.38
N LEU A 3 -12.40 11.85 4.20
CA LEU A 3 -11.43 10.86 3.75
C LEU A 3 -12.15 9.93 2.76
N SER A 4 -12.27 10.43 1.53
CA SER A 4 -12.90 9.76 0.42
C SER A 4 -12.20 8.41 0.24
N LYS A 5 -12.94 7.31 0.06
CA LYS A 5 -12.39 5.94 -0.04
C LYS A 5 -11.18 5.81 -0.98
N GLY A 6 -11.07 6.65 -2.00
CA GLY A 6 -9.89 6.77 -2.86
C GLY A 6 -8.58 7.10 -2.11
N TYR A 7 -8.65 7.94 -1.07
CA TYR A 7 -7.50 8.26 -0.22
C TYR A 7 -7.00 7.05 0.56
N ARG A 8 -7.89 6.15 1.01
CA ARG A 8 -7.49 4.92 1.72
C ARG A 8 -6.75 3.97 0.79
N CYS A 9 -7.22 3.80 -0.45
CA CYS A 9 -6.53 2.99 -1.45
C CYS A 9 -5.18 3.59 -1.83
N GLN A 10 -5.11 4.90 -2.07
CA GLN A 10 -3.84 5.60 -2.33
C GLN A 10 -2.87 5.41 -1.15
N TYR A 11 -3.33 5.66 0.08
CA TYR A 11 -2.49 5.54 1.27
C TYR A 11 -1.90 4.14 1.46
N VAL A 12 -2.72 3.10 1.30
CA VAL A 12 -2.29 1.70 1.43
C VAL A 12 -1.31 1.32 0.31
N THR A 13 -1.56 1.83 -0.90
CA THR A 13 -0.67 1.64 -2.06
C THR A 13 0.67 2.35 -1.86
N ASP A 14 0.66 3.60 -1.39
CA ASP A 14 1.85 4.39 -1.08
C ASP A 14 2.66 3.73 0.03
N TRP A 15 2.01 3.16 1.06
CA TRP A 15 2.68 2.40 2.10
C TRP A 15 3.41 1.18 1.52
N VAL A 16 2.75 0.36 0.69
CA VAL A 16 3.41 -0.77 0.01
C VAL A 16 4.58 -0.30 -0.84
N ALA A 17 4.42 0.82 -1.55
CA ALA A 17 5.46 1.42 -2.37
C ALA A 17 6.66 1.86 -1.52
N ASP A 18 6.44 2.52 -0.38
CA ASP A 18 7.50 2.93 0.54
C ASP A 18 8.23 1.74 1.13
N LYS A 19 7.52 0.72 1.63
CA LYS A 19 8.16 -0.49 2.17
C LYS A 19 9.00 -1.20 1.11
N THR A 20 8.49 -1.28 -0.11
CA THR A 20 9.22 -1.86 -1.25
C THR A 20 10.44 -1.01 -1.59
N ARG A 21 10.28 0.31 -1.68
CA ARG A 21 11.33 1.29 -2.00
C ARG A 21 12.51 1.16 -1.04
N TYR A 22 12.24 1.06 0.26
CA TYR A 22 13.26 0.98 1.30
C TYR A 22 13.60 -0.46 1.72
N GLN A 23 13.05 -1.48 1.03
CA GLN A 23 13.22 -2.90 1.37
C GLN A 23 12.93 -3.23 2.85
N LEU A 24 11.92 -2.57 3.42
CA LEU A 24 11.52 -2.77 4.80
C LEU A 24 10.79 -4.10 4.96
N ALA A 25 11.02 -4.78 6.09
CA ALA A 25 10.28 -5.96 6.44
C ALA A 25 8.78 -5.64 6.65
N ILE A 26 7.94 -6.60 6.29
CA ILE A 26 6.52 -6.61 6.60
C ILE A 26 6.23 -7.78 7.52
N ASP A 27 5.54 -7.52 8.62
CA ASP A 27 5.06 -8.59 9.50
C ASP A 27 3.76 -9.20 8.95
N PRO A 28 3.43 -10.44 9.36
CA PRO A 28 2.25 -11.13 8.85
C PRO A 28 0.92 -10.41 9.13
N THR A 29 0.84 -9.67 10.24
CA THR A 29 -0.37 -8.92 10.61
C THR A 29 -0.58 -7.73 9.67
N GLU A 30 0.48 -6.97 9.42
CA GLU A 30 0.45 -5.85 8.48
C GLU A 30 0.18 -6.35 7.06
N GLN A 31 0.78 -7.47 6.64
CA GLN A 31 0.50 -8.08 5.33
C GLN A 31 -0.99 -8.44 5.17
N ALA A 32 -1.60 -9.07 6.18
CA ALA A 32 -3.02 -9.40 6.14
C ALA A 32 -3.91 -8.14 6.09
N ALA A 33 -3.55 -7.12 6.86
CA ALA A 33 -4.25 -5.84 6.83
C ALA A 33 -4.16 -5.16 5.46
N LEU A 34 -2.98 -5.09 4.85
CA LEU A 34 -2.80 -4.54 3.50
C LEU A 34 -3.62 -5.33 2.48
N TRP A 35 -3.61 -6.67 2.54
CA TRP A 35 -4.44 -7.53 1.68
C TRP A 35 -5.93 -7.24 1.80
N GLU A 36 -6.46 -7.17 3.03
CA GLU A 36 -7.88 -6.87 3.24
C GLU A 36 -8.25 -5.47 2.71
N ASN A 37 -7.36 -4.49 2.90
CA ASN A 37 -7.58 -3.13 2.40
C ASN A 37 -7.53 -3.08 0.86
N LEU A 38 -6.51 -3.69 0.25
CA LEU A 38 -6.31 -3.72 -1.19
C LEU A 38 -7.39 -4.53 -1.92
N SER A 39 -7.99 -5.54 -1.27
CA SER A 39 -9.12 -6.30 -1.83
C SER A 39 -10.35 -5.45 -2.18
N ARG A 40 -10.43 -4.24 -1.62
CA ARG A 40 -11.51 -3.27 -1.85
C ARG A 40 -11.09 -2.13 -2.80
N CYS A 41 -9.89 -2.20 -3.35
CA CYS A 41 -9.27 -1.20 -4.20
C CYS A 41 -9.10 -1.72 -5.63
N PRO A 42 -9.03 -0.84 -6.64
CA PRO A 42 -8.75 -1.26 -8.01
C PRO A 42 -7.32 -1.82 -8.10
N ASP A 43 -7.17 -2.96 -8.77
CA ASP A 43 -5.88 -3.57 -9.05
C ASP A 43 -5.22 -2.81 -10.21
N VAL A 44 -4.37 -1.84 -9.86
CA VAL A 44 -3.66 -0.99 -10.82
C VAL A 44 -2.16 -1.18 -10.66
N PRO A 45 -1.39 -1.25 -11.77
CA PRO A 45 0.05 -1.35 -11.69
C PRO A 45 0.64 -0.07 -11.08
N ILE A 46 1.57 -0.24 -10.14
CA ILE A 46 2.34 0.86 -9.55
C ILE A 46 3.81 0.74 -9.91
N THR A 47 4.46 1.88 -10.09
CA THR A 47 5.92 1.94 -10.32
C THR A 47 6.61 2.34 -9.02
N VAL A 48 7.43 1.44 -8.48
CA VAL A 48 8.23 1.71 -7.28
C VAL A 48 9.69 1.85 -7.68
N THR A 49 10.26 3.03 -7.47
CA THR A 49 11.71 3.22 -7.59
C THR A 49 12.36 2.82 -6.26
N LEU A 50 13.29 1.86 -6.28
CA LEU A 50 14.02 1.47 -5.08
C LEU A 50 14.96 2.60 -4.61
N ALA A 51 15.01 2.83 -3.30
CA ALA A 51 15.99 3.70 -2.68
C ALA A 51 17.30 2.90 -2.58
N ARG A 52 18.27 3.27 -3.41
CA ARG A 52 19.61 2.68 -3.42
C ARG A 52 20.47 3.23 -2.30
#